data_AF-A0A6G9Z084-F1
#
_entry.id   AF-A0A6G9Z084-F1
#
_cell.length_a   1.000
_cell.length_b   1.000
_cell.length_c   1.000
_cell.angle_alpha   90.00
_cell.angle_beta   90.00
_cell.angle_gamma   90.00
#
_symmetry.space_group_name_H-M   'P 1'
#
loop_
_entity.id
_entity.type
_entity.pdbx_description
1 polymer ?
#
loop_
_entity_poly.entity_id
_entity_poly.type
_entity_poly.pdbx_seq_one_letter_code
_entity_poly.pdbx_strand_id
1 'polypeptide(L)'
;MTNLRELLVPLTPQSAKVDAYIADTYVQEAVTQLVSLDIDPADFARRYSMLLLKPDAIVARAVDKTLVWLRDNGFRVVAVRAVPVDRHFVRALWYFAWNIASPERRRIADLLAAVCDALVLVIASDTNTMPTPVRLAAGKGATNPAKRRPGELRYLLGRHNYLLNLVHSPDDPADVLREFAIYFDERTRAQVLTEIRTGRDRSGLASELGDHLYALTPARDFDRDAALERILTETGGAPPGFDPASDADCARLLYRAWAQDRPLDPWSVIVLGSHVLPMRTGTQPQTLPPVTAHDWLKDRP
;
A
#
# COMPACT_ATOMS: atom_id res chain seq x y z
N MET A 1 -25.08 21.13 -1.98
CA MET A 1 -24.18 20.04 -2.41
C MET A 1 -22.80 20.64 -2.58
N THR A 2 -21.78 20.09 -1.93
CA THR A 2 -20.39 20.56 -2.06
C THR A 2 -19.94 20.41 -3.52
N ASN A 3 -19.43 21.48 -4.13
CA ASN A 3 -18.83 21.39 -5.45
C ASN A 3 -17.51 20.60 -5.34
N LEU A 4 -17.52 19.32 -5.74
CA LEU A 4 -16.36 18.44 -5.63
C LEU A 4 -15.15 18.94 -6.42
N ARG A 5 -15.36 19.62 -7.55
CA ARG A 5 -14.25 20.18 -8.34
C ARG A 5 -13.55 21.28 -7.55
N GLU A 6 -14.31 22.22 -7.00
CA GLU A 6 -13.76 23.31 -6.16
C GLU A 6 -13.04 22.76 -4.92
N LEU A 7 -13.55 21.68 -4.33
CA LEU A 7 -12.89 20.98 -3.22
C LEU A 7 -11.58 20.31 -3.65
N LEU A 8 -11.53 19.62 -4.79
CA LEU A 8 -10.40 18.79 -5.20
C LEU A 8 -9.24 19.59 -5.82
N VAL A 9 -9.51 20.70 -6.52
CA VAL A 9 -8.48 21.57 -7.11
C VAL A 9 -7.37 21.94 -6.11
N PRO A 10 -7.66 22.38 -4.88
CA PRO A 10 -6.62 22.68 -3.91
C PRO A 10 -6.05 21.44 -3.20
N LEU A 11 -6.52 20.21 -3.49
CA LEU A 11 -6.10 18.97 -2.81
C LEU A 11 -5.17 18.09 -3.63
N THR A 12 -4.96 18.41 -4.91
CA THR A 12 -3.97 17.74 -5.76
C THR A 12 -3.45 18.72 -6.81
N PRO A 13 -2.15 18.70 -7.15
CA PRO A 13 -1.62 19.48 -8.27
C PRO A 13 -2.04 18.91 -9.63
N GLN A 14 -2.53 17.67 -9.69
CA GLN A 14 -2.84 16.99 -10.94
C GLN A 14 -4.29 17.23 -11.38
N SER A 15 -4.50 18.06 -12.41
CA SER A 15 -5.83 18.29 -12.99
C SER A 15 -6.52 17.01 -13.47
N ALA A 16 -5.76 16.07 -14.06
CA ALA A 16 -6.29 14.76 -14.47
C ALA A 16 -6.82 13.94 -13.29
N LYS A 17 -6.22 14.08 -12.10
CA LYS A 17 -6.72 13.44 -10.86
C LYS A 17 -8.03 14.09 -10.41
N VAL A 18 -8.13 15.42 -10.48
CA VAL A 18 -9.39 16.14 -10.21
C VAL A 18 -10.51 15.62 -11.12
N ASP A 19 -10.26 15.54 -12.43
CA ASP A 19 -11.26 15.09 -13.40
C ASP A 19 -11.72 13.65 -13.13
N ALA A 20 -10.79 12.77 -12.77
CA ALA A 20 -11.11 11.39 -12.40
C ALA A 20 -11.89 11.28 -11.08
N TYR A 21 -11.54 12.08 -10.07
CA TYR A 21 -12.07 11.94 -8.70
C TYR A 21 -13.43 12.59 -8.48
N ILE A 22 -13.83 13.55 -9.31
CA ILE A 22 -15.18 14.16 -9.21
C ILE A 22 -16.29 13.12 -9.34
N ALA A 23 -16.08 12.09 -10.15
CA ALA A 23 -17.04 11.01 -10.38
C ALA A 23 -16.69 9.71 -9.62
N ASP A 24 -15.63 9.70 -8.80
CA ASP A 24 -15.22 8.51 -8.05
C ASP A 24 -16.11 8.32 -6.81
N THR A 25 -16.77 7.16 -6.72
CA THR A 25 -17.73 6.85 -5.65
C THR A 25 -17.11 6.93 -4.25
N TYR A 26 -15.84 6.55 -4.10
CA TYR A 26 -15.18 6.56 -2.80
C TYR A 26 -14.92 7.99 -2.32
N VAL A 27 -14.57 8.90 -3.25
CA VAL A 27 -14.45 10.33 -2.94
C VAL A 27 -15.81 10.92 -2.55
N GLN A 28 -16.86 10.61 -3.31
CA GLN A 28 -18.22 11.10 -3.05
C GLN A 28 -18.72 10.64 -1.68
N GLU A 29 -18.54 9.37 -1.33
CA GLU A 29 -18.91 8.81 -0.03
C GLU A 29 -18.16 9.46 1.14
N ALA A 30 -16.83 9.57 1.03
CA ALA A 30 -16.00 10.19 2.06
C ALA A 30 -16.41 11.65 2.29
N VAL A 31 -16.54 12.44 1.21
CA VAL A 31 -16.92 13.85 1.30
C VAL A 31 -18.33 14.02 1.86
N THR A 32 -19.29 13.22 1.40
CA THR A 32 -20.68 13.29 1.89
C THR A 32 -20.75 13.03 3.40
N GLN A 33 -20.03 12.02 3.87
CA GLN A 33 -20.01 11.70 5.30
C GLN A 33 -19.26 12.75 6.13
N LEU A 34 -18.13 13.28 5.65
CA LEU A 34 -17.39 14.34 6.35
C LEU A 34 -18.27 15.58 6.51
N VAL A 35 -18.94 16.01 5.45
CA VAL A 35 -19.85 17.17 5.47
C VAL A 35 -21.06 16.94 6.39
N SER A 36 -21.66 15.74 6.38
CA SER A 36 -22.81 15.43 7.25
C SER A 36 -22.46 15.43 8.75
N LEU A 37 -21.17 15.23 9.08
CA LEU A 37 -20.63 15.27 10.44
C LEU A 37 -20.00 16.62 10.82
N ASP A 38 -20.20 17.66 10.00
CA ASP A 38 -19.63 19.01 10.19
C ASP A 38 -18.09 18.99 10.27
N ILE A 39 -17.46 18.19 9.41
CA ILE A 39 -16.01 18.10 9.25
C ILE A 39 -15.65 18.65 7.87
N ASP A 40 -14.79 19.65 7.83
CA ASP A 40 -14.24 20.18 6.57
C ASP A 40 -13.40 19.10 5.86
N PRO A 41 -13.82 18.62 4.67
CA PRO A 41 -13.10 17.57 3.96
C PRO A 41 -11.69 17.98 3.53
N ALA A 42 -11.47 19.25 3.20
CA ALA A 42 -10.16 19.75 2.79
C ALA A 42 -9.19 19.79 3.98
N ASP A 43 -9.66 20.24 5.15
CA ASP A 43 -8.84 20.24 6.37
C ASP A 43 -8.51 18.81 6.80
N PHE A 44 -9.50 17.91 6.80
CA PHE A 44 -9.30 16.48 7.09
C PHE A 44 -8.23 15.86 6.17
N ALA A 45 -8.38 16.03 4.85
CA ALA A 45 -7.49 15.47 3.85
C ALA A 45 -6.05 16.02 3.92
N ARG A 46 -5.86 17.24 4.45
CA ARG A 46 -4.53 17.83 4.65
C ARG A 46 -3.87 17.37 5.93
N ARG A 47 -4.64 17.25 7.02
CA ARG A 47 -4.12 16.96 8.37
C ARG A 47 -3.85 15.48 8.59
N TYR A 48 -4.63 14.61 7.96
CA TYR A 48 -4.54 13.18 8.15
C TYR A 48 -4.07 12.47 6.89
N SER A 49 -3.41 11.33 7.07
CA SER A 49 -3.10 10.38 6.02
C SER A 49 -3.33 8.96 6.53
N MET A 50 -3.16 7.97 5.67
CA MET A 50 -3.18 6.56 6.04
C MET A 50 -1.85 5.91 5.69
N LEU A 51 -1.41 4.98 6.53
CA LEU A 51 -0.31 4.08 6.24
C LEU A 51 -0.84 2.65 6.30
N LEU A 52 -0.93 2.01 5.14
CA LEU A 52 -1.22 0.59 5.02
C LEU A 52 0.08 -0.19 5.22
N LEU A 53 0.16 -0.98 6.28
CA LEU A 53 1.09 -2.10 6.39
C LEU A 53 0.42 -3.31 5.74
N LYS A 54 0.88 -3.62 4.53
CA LYS A 54 0.35 -4.71 3.70
C LYS A 54 0.63 -6.08 4.33
N PRO A 55 0.04 -7.17 3.81
CA PRO A 55 0.31 -8.52 4.31
C PRO A 55 1.81 -8.89 4.36
N ASP A 56 2.61 -8.45 3.39
CA ASP A 56 4.06 -8.64 3.42
C ASP A 56 4.74 -7.91 4.60
N ALA A 57 4.22 -6.78 5.08
CA ALA A 57 4.72 -6.14 6.30
C ALA A 57 4.42 -6.95 7.56
N ILE A 58 3.30 -7.66 7.58
CA ILE A 58 2.90 -8.52 8.69
C ILE A 58 3.81 -9.75 8.76
N VAL A 59 4.02 -10.40 7.62
CA VAL A 59 4.97 -11.52 7.50
C VAL A 59 6.39 -11.09 7.85
N ALA A 60 6.79 -9.86 7.48
CA ALA A 60 8.11 -9.30 7.78
C ALA A 60 8.29 -8.79 9.23
N ARG A 61 7.26 -8.87 10.09
CA ARG A 61 7.29 -8.34 11.46
C ARG A 61 7.67 -6.85 11.53
N ALA A 62 7.08 -6.05 10.65
CA ALA A 62 7.50 -4.66 10.39
C ALA A 62 6.75 -3.57 11.18
N VAL A 63 5.78 -3.92 12.03
CA VAL A 63 4.88 -2.97 12.72
C VAL A 63 5.68 -2.08 13.67
N ASP A 64 6.39 -2.65 14.64
CA ASP A 64 7.10 -1.84 15.65
C ASP A 64 8.20 -0.95 15.04
N LYS A 65 8.95 -1.47 14.06
CA LYS A 65 9.94 -0.67 13.31
C LYS A 65 9.28 0.52 12.59
N THR A 66 8.08 0.33 12.05
CA THR A 66 7.29 1.38 11.42
C THR A 66 6.81 2.41 12.44
N LEU A 67 6.33 1.96 13.61
CA LEU A 67 5.87 2.86 14.69
C LEU A 67 7.03 3.72 15.24
N VAL A 68 8.20 3.12 15.45
CA VAL A 68 9.42 3.85 15.83
C VAL A 68 9.79 4.88 14.78
N TRP A 69 9.81 4.50 13.49
CA TRP A 69 10.12 5.44 12.41
C TRP A 69 9.11 6.59 12.34
N LEU A 70 7.81 6.32 12.49
CA LEU A 70 6.78 7.36 12.50
C LEU A 70 7.01 8.38 13.60
N ARG A 71 7.22 7.91 14.84
CA ARG A 71 7.52 8.77 16.00
C ARG A 71 8.77 9.62 15.75
N ASP A 72 9.85 8.99 15.32
CA ASP A 72 11.14 9.66 15.13
C ASP A 72 11.11 10.68 13.98
N ASN A 73 10.12 10.59 13.09
CA ASN A 73 9.88 11.53 11.97
C ASN A 73 8.71 12.51 12.22
N GLY A 74 8.28 12.67 13.48
CA GLY A 74 7.26 13.66 13.86
C GLY A 74 5.85 13.33 13.39
N PHE A 75 5.53 12.04 13.25
CA PHE A 75 4.20 11.53 12.98
C PHE A 75 3.61 10.87 14.22
N ARG A 76 2.29 10.92 14.34
CA ARG A 76 1.53 10.29 15.42
C ARG A 76 0.44 9.40 14.84
N VAL A 77 0.28 8.20 15.39
CA VAL A 77 -0.83 7.32 15.06
C VAL A 77 -2.04 7.76 15.85
N VAL A 78 -3.13 8.15 15.19
CA VAL A 78 -4.33 8.70 15.84
C VAL A 78 -5.55 7.77 15.77
N ALA A 79 -5.51 6.79 14.88
CA ALA A 79 -6.43 5.65 14.85
C ALA A 79 -5.73 4.46 14.17
N VAL A 80 -6.22 3.25 14.42
CA VAL A 80 -5.68 2.02 13.82
C VAL A 80 -6.78 1.00 13.61
N ARG A 81 -6.73 0.24 12.52
CA ARG A 81 -7.63 -0.87 12.22
C ARG A 81 -6.87 -2.01 11.55
N ALA A 82 -7.17 -3.25 11.94
CA ALA A 82 -6.95 -4.40 11.07
C ALA A 82 -8.04 -4.39 9.99
N VAL A 83 -7.65 -4.58 8.74
CA VAL A 83 -8.56 -4.50 7.57
C VAL A 83 -8.41 -5.77 6.74
N PRO A 84 -9.51 -6.50 6.50
CA PRO A 84 -9.51 -7.61 5.56
C PRO A 84 -9.10 -7.14 4.17
N VAL A 85 -8.16 -7.85 3.55
CA VAL A 85 -7.71 -7.55 2.20
C VAL A 85 -8.18 -8.65 1.28
N ASP A 86 -8.83 -8.26 0.19
CA ASP A 86 -9.19 -9.18 -0.88
C ASP A 86 -8.77 -8.60 -2.25
N ARG A 87 -9.01 -9.37 -3.31
CA ARG A 87 -8.71 -8.91 -4.67
C ARG A 87 -9.46 -7.62 -5.01
N HIS A 88 -10.69 -7.40 -4.53
CA HIS A 88 -11.51 -6.25 -4.90
C HIS A 88 -10.99 -4.98 -4.22
N PHE A 89 -10.62 -5.06 -2.95
CA PHE A 89 -9.92 -4.03 -2.21
C PHE A 89 -8.64 -3.61 -2.95
N VAL A 90 -7.81 -4.58 -3.35
CA VAL A 90 -6.59 -4.35 -4.13
C VAL A 90 -6.91 -3.69 -5.48
N ARG A 91 -7.99 -4.10 -6.16
CA ARG A 91 -8.43 -3.44 -7.41
C ARG A 91 -8.88 -2.00 -7.19
N ALA A 92 -9.63 -1.72 -6.13
CA ALA A 92 -10.09 -0.38 -5.80
C ALA A 92 -8.92 0.54 -5.43
N LEU A 93 -8.04 0.10 -4.54
CA LEU A 93 -6.93 0.92 -4.02
C LEU A 93 -6.00 1.38 -5.14
N TRP A 94 -5.60 0.47 -6.03
CA TRP A 94 -4.67 0.76 -7.14
C TRP A 94 -5.34 0.89 -8.51
N TYR A 95 -6.63 1.23 -8.58
CA TYR A 95 -7.42 1.30 -9.82
C TYR A 95 -6.68 2.00 -10.97
N PHE A 96 -6.14 3.19 -10.71
CA PHE A 96 -5.44 4.01 -11.70
C PHE A 96 -3.99 3.58 -12.01
N ALA A 97 -3.50 2.52 -11.37
CA ALA A 97 -2.17 1.95 -11.59
C ALA A 97 -2.22 0.56 -12.22
N TRP A 98 -3.39 -0.09 -12.32
CA TRP A 98 -3.51 -1.42 -12.92
C TRP A 98 -3.32 -1.44 -14.44
N ASN A 99 -3.41 -0.30 -15.13
CA ASN A 99 -3.20 -0.19 -16.57
C ASN A 99 -1.77 -0.58 -17.01
N ILE A 100 -0.79 -0.44 -16.11
CA ILE A 100 0.61 -0.82 -16.35
C ILE A 100 0.98 -2.16 -15.74
N ALA A 101 0.10 -2.80 -14.97
CA ALA A 101 0.42 -4.06 -14.31
C ALA A 101 0.27 -5.24 -15.28
N SER A 102 1.25 -6.13 -15.25
CA SER A 102 1.16 -7.40 -15.99
C SER A 102 0.09 -8.33 -15.41
N PRO A 103 -0.44 -9.28 -16.21
CA PRO A 103 -1.29 -10.36 -15.69
C PRO A 103 -0.65 -11.11 -14.51
N GLU A 104 0.66 -11.35 -14.58
CA GLU A 104 1.45 -12.00 -13.52
C GLU A 104 1.43 -11.19 -12.23
N ARG A 105 1.69 -9.87 -12.31
CA ARG A 105 1.64 -8.99 -11.14
C ARG A 105 0.26 -9.01 -10.49
N ARG A 106 -0.81 -9.02 -11.28
CA ARG A 106 -2.19 -9.09 -10.75
C ARG A 106 -2.41 -10.41 -10.01
N ARG A 107 -1.97 -11.53 -10.57
CA ARG A 107 -2.05 -12.85 -9.92
C ARG A 107 -1.27 -12.90 -8.61
N ILE A 108 -0.04 -12.38 -8.58
CA ILE A 108 0.77 -12.37 -7.36
C ILE A 108 0.19 -11.40 -6.32
N ALA A 109 -0.35 -10.25 -6.73
CA ALA A 109 -1.02 -9.33 -5.83
C ALA A 109 -2.25 -9.97 -5.17
N ASP A 110 -3.01 -10.79 -5.89
CA ASP A 110 -4.15 -11.53 -5.35
C ASP A 110 -3.69 -12.61 -4.34
N LEU A 111 -2.59 -13.32 -4.63
CA LEU A 111 -1.99 -14.24 -3.67
C LEU A 111 -1.54 -13.52 -2.40
N LEU A 112 -0.88 -12.36 -2.54
CA LEU A 112 -0.40 -11.56 -1.41
C LEU A 112 -1.55 -11.06 -0.54
N ALA A 113 -2.65 -10.59 -1.15
CA ALA A 113 -3.84 -10.15 -0.45
C ALA A 113 -4.47 -11.27 0.40
N ALA A 114 -4.42 -12.51 -0.09
CA ALA A 114 -4.98 -13.67 0.59
C ALA A 114 -4.10 -14.21 1.73
N VAL A 115 -2.92 -13.64 2.00
CA VAL A 115 -2.01 -14.14 3.05
C VAL A 115 -2.57 -13.88 4.45
N CYS A 116 -3.01 -12.66 4.72
CA CYS A 116 -3.58 -12.23 6.00
C CYS A 116 -4.23 -10.84 5.84
N ASP A 117 -4.94 -10.42 6.89
CA ASP A 117 -5.41 -9.05 7.00
C ASP A 117 -4.24 -8.06 7.07
N ALA A 118 -4.48 -6.83 6.61
CA ALA A 118 -3.51 -5.74 6.70
C ALA A 118 -3.78 -4.87 7.93
N LEU A 119 -2.80 -4.03 8.29
CA LEU A 119 -2.95 -3.03 9.34
C LEU A 119 -2.95 -1.63 8.72
N VAL A 120 -4.01 -0.86 8.95
CA VAL A 120 -4.12 0.53 8.50
C VAL A 120 -3.96 1.45 9.69
N LEU A 121 -2.95 2.31 9.63
CA LEU A 121 -2.73 3.39 10.60
C LEU A 121 -3.29 4.70 10.03
N VAL A 122 -4.04 5.45 10.83
CA VAL A 122 -4.37 6.84 10.51
C VAL A 122 -3.32 7.72 11.16
N ILE A 123 -2.65 8.50 10.33
CA ILE A 123 -1.47 9.27 10.69
C ILE A 123 -1.83 10.75 10.74
N ALA A 124 -1.48 11.40 11.83
CA ALA A 124 -1.45 12.85 11.94
C ALA A 124 0.00 13.34 11.98
N SER A 125 0.18 14.61 11.67
CA SER A 125 1.42 15.31 11.94
C SER A 125 1.16 16.61 12.68
N ASP A 126 2.11 16.97 13.54
CA ASP A 126 2.09 18.25 14.25
C ASP A 126 2.72 19.42 13.45
N THR A 127 3.10 19.23 12.18
CA THR A 127 3.68 20.29 11.33
C THR A 127 2.71 20.71 10.23
N ASN A 128 2.65 22.02 9.97
CA ASN A 128 1.80 22.61 8.93
C ASN A 128 2.57 23.03 7.68
N THR A 129 3.85 22.67 7.55
CA THR A 129 4.70 23.08 6.42
C THR A 129 4.27 22.44 5.10
N MET A 130 3.65 21.27 5.16
CA MET A 130 3.18 20.50 4.03
C MET A 130 2.06 19.57 4.52
N PRO A 131 1.05 19.24 3.70
CA PRO A 131 0.05 18.26 4.10
C PRO A 131 0.67 16.94 4.55
N THR A 132 0.10 16.35 5.59
CA THR A 132 0.52 15.06 6.14
C THR A 132 0.69 13.97 5.08
N PRO A 133 -0.23 13.75 4.11
CA PRO A 133 -0.05 12.71 3.10
C PRO A 133 1.19 12.92 2.22
N VAL A 134 1.46 14.15 1.80
CA VAL A 134 2.62 14.47 0.94
C VAL A 134 3.93 14.25 1.71
N ARG A 135 3.99 14.69 2.98
CA ARG A 135 5.19 14.48 3.81
C ARG A 135 5.41 13.00 4.12
N LEU A 136 4.33 12.27 4.44
CA LEU A 136 4.40 10.83 4.70
C LEU A 136 4.83 10.07 3.44
N ALA A 137 4.28 10.40 2.26
CA ALA A 137 4.65 9.79 1.00
C ALA A 137 6.13 10.03 0.64
N ALA A 138 6.65 11.24 0.89
CA ALA A 138 8.06 11.56 0.72
C ALA A 138 8.95 10.73 1.67
N GLY A 139 8.62 10.67 2.96
CA GLY A 139 9.38 9.89 3.95
C GLY A 139 9.24 8.38 3.79
N LYS A 140 8.11 7.89 3.25
CA LYS A 140 7.88 6.47 2.90
C LYS A 140 8.96 5.96 1.94
N GLY A 141 9.38 6.81 1.01
CA GLY A 141 10.41 6.50 0.02
C GLY A 141 9.91 5.75 -1.21
N ALA A 142 10.79 5.63 -2.21
CA ALA A 142 10.44 5.14 -3.53
C ALA A 142 10.00 3.66 -3.55
N THR A 143 9.05 3.34 -4.44
CA THR A 143 8.62 1.94 -4.69
C THR A 143 9.79 1.11 -5.22
N ASN A 144 10.56 1.64 -6.17
CA ASN A 144 11.75 0.99 -6.70
C ASN A 144 12.85 0.92 -5.63
N PRO A 145 13.29 -0.28 -5.20
CA PRO A 145 14.35 -0.47 -4.21
C PRO A 145 15.63 0.32 -4.49
N ALA A 146 16.06 0.40 -5.75
CA ALA A 146 17.30 1.07 -6.14
C ALA A 146 17.26 2.60 -5.97
N LYS A 147 16.09 3.18 -5.76
CA LYS A 147 15.90 4.63 -5.57
C LYS A 147 15.70 5.03 -4.11
N ARG A 148 15.64 4.06 -3.20
CA ARG A 148 15.41 4.31 -1.77
C ARG A 148 16.65 4.87 -1.09
N ARG A 149 16.46 5.73 -0.11
CA ARG A 149 17.55 6.44 0.57
C ARG A 149 17.58 6.15 2.08
N PRO A 150 18.75 6.16 2.73
CA PRO A 150 18.84 6.12 4.18
C PRO A 150 17.92 7.17 4.82
N GLY A 151 17.21 6.77 5.88
CA GLY A 151 16.20 7.59 6.55
C GLY A 151 14.78 7.38 6.03
N GLU A 152 14.58 6.85 4.83
CA GLU A 152 13.23 6.52 4.32
C GLU A 152 12.68 5.23 4.95
N LEU A 153 11.36 5.16 5.17
CA LEU A 153 10.72 4.00 5.80
C LEU A 153 11.01 2.71 5.03
N ARG A 154 10.81 2.70 3.70
CA ARG A 154 11.07 1.51 2.88
C ARG A 154 12.54 1.11 2.79
N TYR A 155 13.47 2.03 3.09
CA TYR A 155 14.88 1.71 3.23
C TYR A 155 15.12 1.03 4.58
N LEU A 156 14.61 1.60 5.67
CA LEU A 156 14.71 1.04 7.03
C LEU A 156 14.15 -0.38 7.12
N LEU A 157 13.02 -0.65 6.45
CA LEU A 157 12.40 -1.97 6.51
C LEU A 157 13.15 -3.04 5.68
N GLY A 158 14.15 -2.66 4.88
CA GLY A 158 15.17 -3.56 4.33
C GLY A 158 14.71 -4.57 3.27
N ARG A 159 13.51 -4.43 2.69
CA ARG A 159 13.00 -5.36 1.67
C ARG A 159 13.17 -4.81 0.25
N HIS A 160 14.15 -5.32 -0.48
CA HIS A 160 14.56 -4.79 -1.78
C HIS A 160 13.80 -5.41 -2.97
N ASN A 161 12.47 -5.46 -2.90
CA ASN A 161 11.61 -5.93 -3.98
C ASN A 161 10.62 -4.84 -4.41
N TYR A 162 10.21 -4.86 -5.69
CA TYR A 162 9.26 -3.89 -6.24
C TYR A 162 7.83 -4.12 -5.74
N LEU A 163 7.38 -5.38 -5.69
CA LEU A 163 6.05 -5.78 -5.24
C LEU A 163 5.99 -5.95 -3.71
N LEU A 164 7.02 -6.59 -3.12
CA LEU A 164 7.16 -6.83 -1.68
C LEU A 164 7.82 -5.63 -0.98
N ASN A 165 7.15 -4.48 -1.09
CA ASN A 165 7.60 -3.19 -0.59
C ASN A 165 6.95 -2.75 0.73
N LEU A 166 6.19 -3.65 1.35
CA LEU A 166 5.62 -3.61 2.71
C LEU A 166 4.54 -2.57 2.98
N VAL A 167 4.75 -1.32 2.58
CA VAL A 167 3.90 -0.19 3.00
C VAL A 167 3.36 0.62 1.82
N HIS A 168 2.15 1.16 1.99
CA HIS A 168 1.48 2.08 1.06
C HIS A 168 0.87 3.27 1.83
N SER A 169 0.78 4.42 1.17
CA SER A 169 0.13 5.63 1.70
C SER A 169 -0.45 6.43 0.53
N PRO A 170 -1.51 7.23 0.77
CA PRO A 170 -1.90 8.32 -0.13
C PRO A 170 -0.70 9.20 -0.48
N ASP A 171 -0.64 9.68 -1.72
CA ASP A 171 0.46 10.53 -2.20
C ASP A 171 0.15 12.04 -2.04
N ASP A 172 -1.14 12.40 -2.04
CA ASP A 172 -1.63 13.76 -1.81
C ASP A 172 -2.97 13.80 -1.01
N PRO A 173 -3.47 14.98 -0.60
CA PRO A 173 -4.76 15.10 0.08
C PRO A 173 -5.96 14.55 -0.70
N ALA A 174 -5.98 14.64 -2.03
CA ALA A 174 -7.09 14.09 -2.81
C ALA A 174 -7.16 12.56 -2.66
N ASP A 175 -6.01 11.89 -2.65
CA ASP A 175 -5.91 10.45 -2.40
C ASP A 175 -6.40 10.07 -1.00
N VAL A 176 -6.23 10.94 0.01
CA VAL A 176 -6.75 10.68 1.37
C VAL A 176 -8.27 10.52 1.36
N LEU A 177 -9.00 11.41 0.67
CA LEU A 177 -10.46 11.32 0.59
C LEU A 177 -10.90 9.99 -0.05
N ARG A 178 -10.25 9.62 -1.16
CA ARG A 178 -10.58 8.40 -1.89
C ARG A 178 -10.25 7.15 -1.07
N GLU A 179 -9.01 7.05 -0.59
CA GLU A 179 -8.54 5.86 0.10
C GLU A 179 -9.22 5.67 1.45
N PHE A 180 -9.65 6.74 2.15
CA PHE A 180 -10.37 6.64 3.41
C PHE A 180 -11.67 5.84 3.29
N ALA A 181 -12.41 6.01 2.18
CA ALA A 181 -13.61 5.23 1.89
C ALA A 181 -13.33 3.83 1.31
N ILE A 182 -12.14 3.59 0.77
CA ILE A 182 -11.72 2.24 0.35
C ILE A 182 -11.34 1.40 1.57
N TYR A 183 -10.62 1.97 2.56
CA TYR A 183 -10.21 1.25 3.76
C TYR A 183 -11.37 0.91 4.68
N PHE A 184 -12.34 1.82 4.79
CA PHE A 184 -13.32 1.79 5.86
C PHE A 184 -14.72 1.99 5.31
N ASP A 185 -15.64 1.11 5.72
CA ASP A 185 -17.07 1.34 5.54
C ASP A 185 -17.54 2.56 6.33
N GLU A 186 -18.77 3.03 6.06
CA GLU A 186 -19.31 4.24 6.69
C GLU A 186 -19.25 4.20 8.22
N ARG A 187 -19.57 3.04 8.81
CA ARG A 187 -19.54 2.85 10.27
C ARG A 187 -18.12 2.97 10.82
N THR A 188 -17.15 2.31 10.19
CA THR A 188 -15.75 2.34 10.61
C THR A 188 -15.16 3.74 10.43
N ARG A 189 -15.52 4.44 9.34
CA ARG A 189 -15.16 5.86 9.14
C ARG A 189 -15.67 6.72 10.29
N ALA A 190 -16.93 6.58 10.71
CA ALA A 190 -17.49 7.35 11.83
C ALA A 190 -16.72 7.11 13.15
N GLN A 191 -16.32 5.86 13.42
CA GLN A 191 -15.50 5.53 14.58
C GLN A 191 -14.11 6.17 14.51
N VAL A 192 -13.44 6.07 13.36
CA VAL A 192 -12.14 6.69 13.13
C VAL A 192 -12.24 8.21 13.30
N LEU A 193 -13.24 8.86 12.72
CA LEU A 193 -13.47 10.30 12.84
C LEU A 193 -13.71 10.73 14.31
N THR A 194 -14.34 9.88 15.11
CA THR A 194 -14.49 10.11 16.56
C THR A 194 -13.14 9.98 17.28
N GLU A 195 -12.34 8.96 16.93
CA GLU A 195 -11.04 8.71 17.55
C GLU A 195 -10.02 9.82 17.28
N ILE A 196 -9.90 10.27 16.03
CA ILE A 196 -8.91 11.29 15.65
C ILE A 196 -9.16 12.62 16.36
N ARG A 197 -10.43 12.96 16.68
CA ARG A 197 -10.78 14.16 17.46
C ARG A 197 -10.23 14.13 18.88
N THR A 198 -9.97 12.93 19.43
CA THR A 198 -9.36 12.81 20.76
C THR A 198 -7.89 13.19 20.77
N GLY A 199 -7.21 13.18 19.61
CA GLY A 199 -5.78 13.46 19.50
C GLY A 199 -4.87 12.50 20.26
N ARG A 200 -5.40 11.38 20.80
CA ARG A 200 -4.59 10.41 21.54
C ARG A 200 -3.66 9.65 20.61
N ASP A 201 -2.43 9.44 21.06
CA ASP A 201 -1.52 8.52 20.39
C ASP A 201 -2.03 7.07 20.55
N ARG A 202 -2.15 6.37 19.44
CA ARG A 202 -2.63 4.98 19.34
C ARG A 202 -1.52 4.00 18.98
N SER A 203 -0.25 4.41 19.08
CA SER A 203 0.90 3.54 18.78
C SER A 203 0.90 2.27 19.64
N GLY A 204 0.49 2.33 20.91
CA GLY A 204 0.35 1.14 21.76
C GLY A 204 -0.68 0.15 21.22
N LEU A 205 -1.89 0.64 20.89
CA LEU A 205 -2.95 -0.19 20.29
C LEU A 205 -2.52 -0.74 18.91
N ALA A 206 -1.74 0.03 18.14
CA ALA A 206 -1.23 -0.44 16.86
C ALA A 206 -0.21 -1.58 17.02
N SER A 207 0.63 -1.53 18.06
CA SER A 207 1.55 -2.62 18.40
C SER A 207 0.77 -3.87 18.84
N GLU A 208 -0.24 -3.72 19.71
CA GLU A 208 -1.11 -4.83 20.13
C GLU A 208 -1.85 -5.51 18.96
N LEU A 209 -2.39 -4.73 18.02
CA LEU A 209 -3.01 -5.28 16.80
C LEU A 209 -1.97 -5.92 15.88
N GLY A 210 -0.75 -5.38 15.83
CA GLY A 210 0.38 -6.00 15.15
C GLY A 210 0.70 -7.38 15.70
N ASP A 211 0.82 -7.50 17.02
CA ASP A 211 1.07 -8.77 17.72
C ASP A 211 -0.06 -9.78 17.48
N HIS A 212 -1.31 -9.32 17.46
CA HIS A 212 -2.44 -10.17 17.12
C HIS A 212 -2.33 -10.73 15.70
N LEU A 213 -2.05 -9.87 14.70
CA LEU A 213 -1.83 -10.31 13.32
C LEU A 213 -0.61 -11.24 13.22
N TYR A 214 0.42 -11.05 14.05
CA TYR A 214 1.60 -11.92 14.10
C TYR A 214 1.31 -13.31 14.65
N ALA A 215 0.43 -13.39 15.65
CA ALA A 215 0.00 -14.67 16.20
C ALA A 215 -0.79 -15.50 15.18
N LEU A 216 -1.57 -14.83 14.30
CA LEU A 216 -2.35 -15.48 13.25
C LEU A 216 -1.56 -15.77 11.97
N THR A 217 -0.47 -15.03 11.74
CA THR A 217 0.29 -15.09 10.49
C THR A 217 1.73 -15.52 10.77
N PRO A 218 2.13 -16.75 10.40
CA PRO A 218 3.50 -17.20 10.56
C PRO A 218 4.50 -16.27 9.86
N ALA A 219 5.65 -16.02 10.49
CA ALA A 219 6.76 -15.39 9.80
C ALA A 219 7.26 -16.32 8.70
N ARG A 220 7.60 -15.76 7.54
CA ARG A 220 8.11 -16.51 6.39
C ARG A 220 9.29 -15.80 5.75
N ASP A 221 10.15 -16.60 5.13
CA ASP A 221 11.34 -16.09 4.47
C ASP A 221 11.01 -15.37 3.15
N PHE A 222 11.73 -14.31 2.86
CA PHE A 222 11.65 -13.55 1.61
C PHE A 222 12.80 -13.91 0.65
N ASP A 223 13.63 -14.89 1.01
CA ASP A 223 14.74 -15.35 0.20
C ASP A 223 14.28 -16.02 -1.10
N ARG A 224 14.87 -15.58 -2.22
CA ARG A 224 14.55 -16.07 -3.57
C ARG A 224 14.88 -17.55 -3.72
N ASP A 225 16.03 -17.98 -3.20
CA ASP A 225 16.56 -19.31 -3.44
C ASP A 225 15.84 -20.33 -2.56
N ALA A 226 15.53 -19.98 -1.31
CA ALA A 226 14.65 -20.78 -0.45
C ALA A 226 13.23 -20.93 -1.06
N ALA A 227 12.69 -19.87 -1.66
CA ALA A 227 11.41 -19.95 -2.35
C ALA A 227 11.47 -20.89 -3.57
N LEU A 228 12.55 -20.83 -4.35
CA LEU A 228 12.79 -21.72 -5.49
C LEU A 228 12.95 -23.18 -5.06
N GLU A 229 13.78 -23.47 -4.06
CA GLU A 229 14.02 -24.82 -3.54
C GLU A 229 12.70 -25.50 -3.12
N ARG A 230 11.83 -24.75 -2.46
CA ARG A 230 10.50 -25.24 -2.08
C ARG A 230 9.65 -25.59 -3.30
N ILE A 231 9.60 -24.70 -4.30
CA ILE A 231 8.83 -24.94 -5.53
C ILE A 231 9.39 -26.13 -6.29
N LEU A 232 10.71 -26.29 -6.36
CA LEU A 232 11.34 -27.46 -6.98
C LEU A 232 10.95 -28.75 -6.26
N THR A 233 10.95 -28.74 -4.92
CA THR A 233 10.49 -29.88 -4.12
C THR A 233 9.02 -30.23 -4.42
N GLU A 234 8.13 -29.24 -4.41
CA GLU A 234 6.70 -29.42 -4.69
C GLU A 234 6.43 -29.83 -6.15
N THR A 235 7.32 -29.46 -7.09
CA THR A 235 7.22 -29.81 -8.50
C THR A 235 7.85 -31.15 -8.87
N GLY A 236 8.58 -31.78 -7.96
CA GLY A 236 9.24 -33.08 -8.19
C GLY A 236 10.68 -32.96 -8.72
N GLY A 237 11.33 -31.83 -8.51
CA GLY A 237 12.72 -31.56 -8.86
C GLY A 237 12.90 -30.60 -10.04
N ALA A 238 14.16 -30.29 -10.34
CA ALA A 238 14.52 -29.44 -11.46
C ALA A 238 14.19 -30.12 -12.80
N PRO A 239 13.49 -29.43 -13.72
CA PRO A 239 13.31 -29.92 -15.08
C PRO A 239 14.67 -30.12 -15.79
N PRO A 240 14.76 -31.00 -16.80
CA PRO A 240 15.99 -31.16 -17.59
C PRO A 240 16.47 -29.83 -18.18
N GLY A 241 17.74 -29.51 -17.99
CA GLY A 241 18.38 -28.28 -18.49
C GLY A 241 17.97 -27.00 -17.74
N PHE A 242 17.34 -27.11 -16.57
CA PHE A 242 16.97 -25.97 -15.73
C PHE A 242 18.17 -25.32 -15.06
N ASP A 243 18.31 -23.99 -15.22
CA ASP A 243 19.28 -23.18 -14.48
C ASP A 243 18.58 -22.38 -13.35
N PRO A 244 18.87 -22.65 -12.05
CA PRO A 244 18.27 -21.92 -10.93
C PRO A 244 18.68 -20.44 -10.85
N ALA A 245 19.78 -20.04 -11.50
CA ALA A 245 20.19 -18.64 -11.58
C ALA A 245 19.46 -17.87 -12.70
N SER A 246 18.84 -18.59 -13.65
CA SER A 246 18.09 -17.98 -14.76
C SER A 246 16.68 -17.61 -14.33
N ASP A 247 16.39 -16.30 -14.27
CA ASP A 247 15.03 -15.81 -14.02
C ASP A 247 14.03 -16.29 -15.09
N ALA A 248 14.48 -16.45 -16.34
CA ALA A 248 13.64 -16.97 -17.42
C ALA A 248 13.24 -18.44 -17.18
N ASP A 249 14.15 -19.25 -16.64
CA ASP A 249 13.90 -20.65 -16.30
C ASP A 249 12.94 -20.76 -15.12
N CYS A 250 13.18 -19.96 -14.07
CA CYS A 250 12.32 -19.86 -12.90
C CYS A 250 10.90 -19.38 -13.26
N ALA A 251 10.78 -18.40 -14.16
CA ALA A 251 9.49 -17.96 -14.68
C ALA A 251 8.75 -19.08 -15.43
N ARG A 252 9.45 -19.82 -16.30
CA ARG A 252 8.87 -20.99 -17.01
C ARG A 252 8.39 -22.08 -16.04
N LEU A 253 9.09 -22.29 -14.93
CA LEU A 253 8.66 -23.21 -13.88
C LEU A 253 7.30 -22.80 -13.30
N LEU A 254 7.14 -21.52 -12.94
CA LEU A 254 5.87 -20.98 -12.44
C LEU A 254 4.74 -21.06 -13.47
N TYR A 255 5.01 -20.69 -14.73
CA TYR A 255 4.02 -20.79 -15.80
C TYR A 255 3.55 -22.22 -16.05
N ARG A 256 4.45 -23.20 -16.01
CA ARG A 256 4.09 -24.63 -16.15
C ARG A 256 3.20 -25.10 -15.01
N ALA A 257 3.55 -24.74 -13.76
CA ALA A 257 2.73 -25.09 -12.60
C ALA A 257 1.32 -24.51 -12.71
N TRP A 258 1.19 -23.24 -13.15
CA TRP A 258 -0.11 -22.61 -13.36
C TRP A 258 -0.92 -23.23 -14.50
N ALA A 259 -0.27 -23.60 -15.61
CA ALA A 259 -0.96 -24.25 -16.74
C ALA A 259 -1.51 -25.64 -16.38
N GLN A 260 -0.91 -26.30 -15.39
CA GLN A 260 -1.31 -27.62 -14.89
C GLN A 260 -2.25 -27.54 -13.68
N ASP A 261 -2.65 -26.33 -13.27
CA ASP A 261 -3.38 -26.08 -12.02
C ASP A 261 -2.73 -26.75 -10.79
N ARG A 262 -1.40 -26.82 -10.79
CA ARG A 262 -0.66 -27.50 -9.75
C ARG A 262 -0.68 -26.64 -8.47
N PRO A 263 -1.09 -27.20 -7.32
CA PRO A 263 -1.01 -26.47 -6.06
C PRO A 263 0.46 -26.27 -5.69
N LEU A 264 0.83 -25.03 -5.43
CA LEU A 264 2.12 -24.63 -4.89
C LEU A 264 1.91 -23.82 -3.63
N ASP A 265 2.90 -23.80 -2.75
CA ASP A 265 2.90 -22.91 -1.60
C ASP A 265 2.77 -21.43 -2.06
N PRO A 266 1.69 -20.73 -1.65
CA PRO A 266 1.40 -19.38 -2.17
C PRO A 266 2.53 -18.39 -1.89
N TRP A 267 3.17 -18.49 -0.72
CA TRP A 267 4.22 -17.56 -0.33
C TRP A 267 5.50 -17.73 -1.17
N SER A 268 5.93 -18.97 -1.42
CA SER A 268 7.04 -19.22 -2.32
C SER A 268 6.76 -18.73 -3.74
N VAL A 269 5.52 -18.88 -4.23
CA VAL A 269 5.10 -18.31 -5.53
C VAL A 269 5.17 -16.78 -5.51
N ILE A 270 4.73 -16.15 -4.41
CA ILE A 270 4.80 -14.69 -4.25
C ILE A 270 6.24 -14.21 -4.28
N VAL A 271 7.12 -14.82 -3.47
CA VAL A 271 8.53 -14.44 -3.37
C VAL A 271 9.22 -14.64 -4.72
N LEU A 272 9.30 -15.88 -5.21
CA LEU A 272 9.99 -16.17 -6.48
C LEU A 272 9.38 -15.38 -7.63
N GLY A 273 8.05 -15.37 -7.74
CA GLY A 273 7.33 -14.67 -8.79
C GLY A 273 7.62 -13.17 -8.80
N SER A 274 7.74 -12.54 -7.63
CA SER A 274 8.08 -11.12 -7.53
C SER A 274 9.49 -10.77 -8.02
N HIS A 275 10.39 -11.76 -8.11
CA HIS A 275 11.74 -11.61 -8.66
C HIS A 275 11.77 -11.87 -10.16
N VAL A 276 11.12 -12.94 -10.62
CA VAL A 276 11.38 -13.51 -11.96
C VAL A 276 10.30 -13.22 -12.98
N LEU A 277 9.09 -12.84 -12.56
CA LEU A 277 7.98 -12.56 -13.47
C LEU A 277 7.92 -11.09 -13.85
N PRO A 278 7.38 -10.77 -15.05
CA PRO A 278 7.14 -9.38 -15.43
C PRO A 278 6.24 -8.69 -14.40
N MET A 279 6.63 -7.50 -13.91
CA MET A 279 5.80 -6.69 -13.00
C MET A 279 5.04 -5.57 -13.71
N ARG A 280 5.38 -5.30 -14.97
CA ARG A 280 4.88 -4.20 -15.76
C ARG A 280 4.61 -4.64 -17.20
N THR A 281 3.55 -4.11 -17.80
CA THR A 281 3.24 -4.23 -19.22
C THR A 281 3.41 -2.89 -19.91
N GLY A 282 4.13 -2.87 -21.02
CA GLY A 282 4.35 -1.68 -21.85
C GLY A 282 5.17 -0.58 -21.17
N THR A 283 5.30 0.55 -21.87
CA THR A 283 6.11 1.70 -21.47
C THR A 283 5.28 2.90 -21.01
N GLN A 284 3.96 2.89 -21.25
CA GLN A 284 3.02 3.95 -20.92
C GLN A 284 2.95 4.26 -19.41
N PRO A 285 2.73 5.51 -18.98
CA PRO A 285 2.60 5.85 -17.57
C PRO A 285 1.35 5.21 -16.92
N GLN A 286 1.29 5.27 -15.58
CA GLN A 286 0.04 4.98 -14.87
C GLN A 286 -1.05 5.95 -15.34
N THR A 287 -2.32 5.51 -15.30
CA THR A 287 -3.46 6.36 -15.67
C THR A 287 -3.45 7.65 -14.86
N LEU A 288 -3.17 7.54 -13.55
CA LEU A 288 -2.83 8.68 -12.70
C LEU A 288 -1.47 8.39 -12.05
N PRO A 289 -0.41 9.17 -12.35
CA PRO A 289 0.88 8.98 -11.72
C PRO A 289 0.89 9.45 -10.26
N PRO A 290 1.78 8.91 -9.41
CA PRO A 290 1.98 9.41 -8.05
C PRO A 290 2.31 10.90 -8.02
N VAL A 291 1.80 11.62 -7.03
CA VAL A 291 2.21 13.01 -6.76
C VAL A 291 3.44 13.00 -5.86
N THR A 292 4.50 13.70 -6.26
CA THR A 292 5.67 13.88 -5.42
C THR A 292 5.59 15.16 -4.60
N ALA A 293 6.37 15.24 -3.51
CA ALA A 293 6.52 16.49 -2.76
C ALA A 293 7.03 17.66 -3.62
N HIS A 294 7.82 17.37 -4.66
CA HIS A 294 8.28 18.37 -5.61
C HIS A 294 7.15 18.91 -6.49
N ASP A 295 6.28 18.03 -7.01
CA ASP A 295 5.10 18.43 -7.78
C ASP A 295 4.16 19.29 -6.92
N TRP A 296 3.96 18.90 -5.66
CA TRP A 296 3.14 19.65 -4.70
C TRP A 296 3.65 21.08 -4.45
N LEU A 297 4.97 21.26 -4.36
CA LEU A 297 5.59 22.55 -4.08
C LEU A 297 5.68 23.45 -5.32
N LYS A 298 5.81 22.89 -6.53
CA LYS A 298 5.91 23.67 -7.77
C LYS A 298 4.61 24.31 -8.21
N ASP A 299 3.48 23.62 -8.00
CA ASP A 299 2.17 24.07 -8.47
C ASP A 299 1.47 25.01 -7.46
N ARG A 300 2.22 25.61 -6.54
CA ARG A 300 1.72 26.63 -5.60
C ARG A 300 2.63 27.87 -5.64
N PRO A 301 2.06 29.07 -5.89
CA PRO A 301 2.81 30.31 -5.89
C PRO A 301 3.40 30.66 -4.52
#